data_AF-A0A5E8A140-F1
#
_entry.id   AF-A0A5E8A140-F1
#
_cell.length_a   1.000
_cell.length_b   1.000
_cell.length_c   1.000
_cell.angle_alpha   90.00
_cell.angle_beta   90.00
_cell.angle_gamma   90.00
#
_symmetry.space_group_name_H-M   'P 1'
#
loop_
_entity.id
_entity.type
_entity.pdbx_description
1 polymer ?
#
loop_
_entity_poly.entity_id
_entity_poly.type
_entity_poly.pdbx_seq_one_letter_code
_entity_poly.pdbx_strand_id
1 'polypeptide(L)'
;MRKTVLIATGLAAAALLSGCGKRGYDRARPDEFAVARQAPLIIPPDFALVPPQPGAARVQAGNPQQDALSALFGDNTGRSGAERATLNEAGDADAGIRSDVGDPGTNVVDKGQTTRDIIAAPQGDGQDARAAVPQAGAAPTPAPTPAPTPTPAPTTTPQ
;
A
#
# COMPACT_ATOMS: atom_id res chain seq x y z
N MET A 1 8.64 35.46 78.33
CA MET A 1 8.03 34.56 77.33
C MET A 1 7.64 35.26 76.03
N ARG A 2 7.09 36.49 76.03
CA ARG A 2 6.75 37.20 74.77
C ARG A 2 7.95 37.56 73.88
N LYS A 3 9.07 37.99 74.47
CA LYS A 3 10.30 38.35 73.74
C LYS A 3 11.00 37.14 73.09
N THR A 4 10.94 35.97 73.73
CA THR A 4 11.54 34.73 73.21
C THR A 4 10.74 34.15 72.05
N VAL A 5 9.41 34.33 72.06
CA VAL A 5 8.55 33.96 70.92
C VAL A 5 8.87 34.80 69.69
N LEU A 6 9.05 36.12 69.83
CA LEU A 6 9.38 36.99 68.70
C LEU A 6 10.75 36.65 68.06
N ILE A 7 11.76 36.33 68.89
CA ILE A 7 13.09 35.94 68.39
C ILE A 7 13.02 34.59 67.67
N ALA A 8 12.34 33.59 68.25
CA ALA A 8 12.19 32.27 67.63
C ALA A 8 11.45 32.35 66.29
N THR A 9 10.43 33.21 66.20
CA THR A 9 9.65 33.40 64.95
C THR A 9 10.48 34.11 63.88
N GLY A 10 11.28 35.12 64.26
CA GLY A 10 12.19 35.81 63.34
C GLY A 10 13.29 34.90 62.79
N LEU A 11 13.87 34.05 63.63
CA LEU A 11 14.88 33.07 63.22
C LEU A 11 14.30 31.99 62.30
N ALA A 12 13.08 31.52 62.59
CA ALA A 12 12.37 30.60 61.72
C ALA A 12 12.04 31.22 60.35
N ALA A 13 11.64 32.49 60.32
CA ALA A 13 11.37 33.22 59.08
C ALA A 13 12.65 33.42 58.24
N ALA A 14 13.77 33.77 58.87
CA ALA A 14 15.05 33.92 58.18
C ALA A 14 15.58 32.58 57.62
N ALA A 15 15.42 31.48 58.36
CA ALA A 15 15.76 30.15 57.89
C ALA A 15 14.93 29.73 56.67
N LEU A 16 13.61 29.98 56.70
CA LEU A 16 12.71 29.70 55.57
C LEU A 16 13.05 30.55 54.33
N LEU A 17 13.46 31.81 54.48
CA LEU A 17 13.83 32.67 53.35
C LEU A 17 15.19 32.31 52.73
N SER A 18 16.11 31.71 53.48
CA SER A 18 17.44 31.32 52.99
C SER A 18 17.42 30.26 51.89
N GLY A 19 16.31 29.52 51.73
CA GLY A 19 16.10 28.55 50.66
C GLY A 19 15.61 29.15 49.33
N CYS A 20 15.10 30.39 49.32
CA CYS A 20 14.65 31.08 48.09
C CYS A 20 15.74 31.89 47.38
N GLY A 21 16.99 31.81 47.85
CA GLY A 21 18.14 32.35 47.14
C GLY A 21 18.53 31.47 45.96
N LYS A 22 17.85 31.63 44.82
CA LYS A 22 18.26 31.03 43.54
C LYS A 22 19.66 31.57 43.21
N ARG A 23 20.72 30.86 43.63
CA ARG A 23 22.10 31.11 43.20
C ARG A 23 22.18 30.72 41.73
N GLY A 24 21.82 31.66 40.84
CA GLY A 24 21.81 31.51 39.40
C GLY A 24 23.20 31.42 38.76
N TYR A 25 24.13 30.70 39.40
CA TYR A 25 25.45 30.40 38.84
C TYR A 25 25.53 29.02 38.19
N ASP A 26 24.53 28.16 38.39
CA ASP A 26 24.32 26.99 37.54
C ASP A 26 23.79 27.43 36.18
N ARG A 27 24.72 27.86 35.34
CA ARG A 27 24.56 28.02 33.89
C ARG A 27 24.56 26.65 33.21
N ALA A 28 23.79 25.70 33.74
CA ALA A 28 23.33 24.54 32.97
C ALA A 28 22.22 24.97 32.00
N ARG A 29 22.44 26.09 31.30
CA ARG A 29 21.70 26.43 30.09
C ARG A 29 22.26 25.48 29.02
N PRO A 30 21.40 24.85 28.20
CA PRO A 30 21.89 24.14 27.03
C PRO A 30 22.83 25.07 26.27
N ASP A 31 24.08 24.67 26.09
CA ASP A 31 25.07 25.51 25.43
C ASP A 31 24.69 25.66 23.96
N GLU A 32 24.04 26.78 23.64
CA GLU A 32 23.62 27.14 22.27
C GLU A 32 24.81 27.30 21.29
N PHE A 33 26.05 27.31 21.78
CA PHE A 33 27.27 27.29 20.98
C PHE A 33 28.04 25.97 21.06
N ALA A 34 27.49 24.93 21.71
CA ALA A 34 28.08 23.60 21.68
C ALA A 34 27.95 23.01 20.27
N VAL A 35 29.04 23.10 19.51
CA VAL A 35 29.14 22.52 18.18
C VAL A 35 29.14 20.99 18.30
N ALA A 36 28.00 20.38 18.04
CA ALA A 36 27.91 18.94 17.83
C ALA A 36 28.72 18.56 16.57
N ARG A 37 29.44 17.42 16.63
CA ARG A 37 30.16 16.92 15.46
C ARG A 37 29.16 16.55 14.38
N GLN A 38 29.22 17.23 13.24
CA GLN A 38 28.38 16.92 12.09
C GLN A 38 28.64 15.49 11.63
N ALA A 39 27.56 14.73 11.40
CA ALA A 39 27.67 13.41 10.79
C ALA A 39 28.43 13.53 9.45
N PRO A 40 29.31 12.57 9.12
CA PRO A 40 30.06 12.62 7.86
C PRO A 40 29.09 12.76 6.69
N LEU A 41 29.33 13.78 5.87
CA LEU A 41 28.51 14.08 4.71
C LEU A 41 28.79 13.00 3.65
N ILE A 42 27.92 12.00 3.58
CA ILE A 42 27.97 10.99 2.52
C ILE A 42 27.50 11.70 1.26
N ILE A 43 28.43 11.95 0.35
CA ILE A 43 28.12 12.39 -1.00
C ILE A 43 27.36 11.22 -1.64
N PRO A 44 26.09 11.42 -2.03
CA PRO A 44 25.34 10.39 -2.76
C PRO A 44 26.15 9.96 -3.99
N PRO A 45 26.05 8.70 -4.44
CA PRO A 45 26.68 8.32 -5.69
C PRO A 45 26.24 9.31 -6.78
N ASP A 46 27.23 9.88 -7.45
CA ASP A 46 26.98 10.82 -8.55
C ASP A 46 26.30 10.02 -9.65
N PHE A 47 24.97 10.11 -9.72
CA PHE A 47 24.23 9.55 -10.82
C PHE A 47 24.61 10.40 -12.02
N ALA A 48 25.60 9.94 -12.78
CA ALA A 48 25.90 10.45 -14.10
C ALA A 48 24.69 10.17 -15.00
N LEU A 49 23.65 10.98 -14.82
CA LEU A 49 22.46 10.99 -15.64
C LEU A 49 22.94 11.36 -17.03
N VAL A 50 23.06 10.36 -17.89
CA VAL A 50 23.39 10.55 -19.29
C VAL A 50 22.28 11.45 -19.86
N PRO A 51 22.61 12.65 -20.36
CA PRO A 51 21.62 13.52 -20.97
C PRO A 51 20.89 12.73 -22.06
N PRO A 52 19.56 12.78 -22.11
CA PRO A 52 18.81 12.07 -23.14
C PRO A 52 19.31 12.50 -24.51
N GLN A 53 19.62 11.55 -25.38
CA GLN A 53 20.15 11.87 -26.69
C GLN A 53 19.15 12.75 -27.45
N PRO A 54 19.60 13.85 -28.09
CA PRO A 54 18.74 14.68 -28.93
C PRO A 54 18.07 13.82 -30.00
N GLY A 55 16.73 13.78 -29.99
CA GLY A 55 15.95 12.97 -30.94
C GLY A 55 15.64 11.54 -30.49
N ALA A 56 16.13 11.10 -29.33
CA ALA A 56 15.63 9.87 -28.72
C ALA A 56 14.13 10.00 -28.43
N ALA A 57 13.37 8.92 -28.64
CA ALA A 57 11.96 8.88 -28.28
C ALA A 57 11.82 9.34 -26.83
N ARG A 58 10.97 10.35 -26.59
CA ARG A 58 10.68 10.75 -25.22
C ARG A 58 10.13 9.52 -24.51
N VAL A 59 10.61 9.26 -23.30
CA VAL A 59 9.90 8.38 -22.38
C VAL A 59 8.72 9.23 -21.89
N GLN A 60 7.68 9.39 -22.71
CA GLN A 60 6.44 9.91 -22.17
C GLN A 60 6.02 8.91 -21.10
N ALA A 61 5.93 9.36 -19.85
CA ALA A 61 5.20 8.63 -18.84
C ALA A 61 3.83 8.28 -19.44
N GLY A 62 3.38 7.04 -19.27
CA GLY A 62 2.03 6.64 -19.58
C GLY A 62 1.04 7.61 -18.94
N ASN A 63 -0.22 7.60 -19.37
CA ASN A 63 -1.22 8.42 -18.72
C ASN A 63 -1.21 8.07 -17.21
N PRO A 64 -0.80 9.00 -16.31
CA PRO A 64 -0.61 8.67 -14.90
C PRO A 64 -1.92 8.26 -14.23
N GLN A 65 -3.06 8.68 -14.81
CA GLN A 65 -4.38 8.26 -14.35
C GLN A 65 -4.62 6.78 -14.68
N GLN A 66 -4.20 6.30 -15.85
CA GLN A 66 -4.33 4.89 -16.25
C GLN A 66 -3.38 4.01 -15.43
N ASP A 67 -2.16 4.49 -15.18
CA ASP A 67 -1.19 3.80 -14.31
C ASP A 67 -1.70 3.70 -12.87
N ALA A 68 -2.30 4.78 -12.34
CA ALA A 68 -2.93 4.75 -11.03
C ALA A 68 -4.12 3.80 -10.97
N LEU A 69 -4.96 3.75 -12.02
CA LEU A 69 -6.09 2.82 -12.09
C LEU A 69 -5.62 1.36 -12.17
N SER A 70 -4.58 1.06 -12.96
CA SER A 70 -3.96 -0.27 -13.00
C SER A 70 -3.33 -0.64 -11.65
N ALA A 71 -2.67 0.29 -10.97
CA ALA A 71 -2.10 0.03 -9.64
C ALA A 71 -3.19 -0.22 -8.56
N LEU A 72 -4.32 0.49 -8.64
CA LEU A 72 -5.42 0.38 -7.67
C LEU A 72 -6.31 -0.85 -7.89
N PHE A 73 -6.61 -1.18 -9.14
CA PHE A 73 -7.56 -2.23 -9.49
C PHE A 73 -6.88 -3.48 -10.09
N GLY A 74 -5.56 -3.43 -10.27
CA GLY A 74 -4.82 -4.38 -11.08
C GLY A 74 -5.02 -4.13 -12.56
N ASP A 75 -4.11 -4.65 -13.38
CA ASP A 75 -4.47 -4.97 -14.75
C ASP A 75 -5.65 -5.95 -14.71
N ASN A 76 -6.59 -5.84 -15.65
CA ASN A 76 -7.76 -6.72 -15.74
C ASN A 76 -7.28 -8.15 -16.01
N THR A 77 -6.81 -8.84 -14.97
CA THR A 77 -6.41 -10.23 -15.02
C THR A 77 -7.63 -10.98 -15.48
N GLY A 78 -7.51 -11.62 -16.64
CA GLY A 78 -8.67 -12.23 -17.29
C GLY A 78 -9.41 -13.11 -16.29
N ARG A 79 -10.66 -12.72 -15.99
CA ARG A 79 -11.60 -13.42 -15.11
C ARG A 79 -11.53 -14.92 -15.34
N SER A 80 -11.76 -15.75 -14.33
CA SER A 80 -11.71 -17.21 -14.52
C SER A 80 -12.70 -17.66 -15.62
N GLY A 81 -12.42 -18.79 -16.27
CA GLY A 81 -13.33 -19.35 -17.29
C GLY A 81 -14.73 -19.59 -16.72
N ALA A 82 -14.82 -20.09 -15.49
CA ALA A 82 -16.07 -20.31 -14.78
C ALA A 82 -16.83 -18.98 -14.51
N GLU A 83 -16.13 -17.94 -14.06
CA GLU A 83 -16.74 -16.62 -13.83
C GLU A 83 -17.33 -16.02 -15.11
N ARG A 84 -16.59 -16.10 -16.23
CA ARG A 84 -17.10 -15.64 -17.52
C ARG A 84 -18.32 -16.44 -17.97
N ALA A 85 -18.31 -17.75 -17.79
CA ALA A 85 -19.46 -18.59 -18.11
C ALA A 85 -20.69 -18.21 -17.26
N THR A 86 -20.51 -18.01 -15.96
CA THR A 86 -21.62 -17.60 -15.07
C THR A 86 -22.16 -16.21 -15.41
N LEU A 87 -21.29 -15.26 -15.78
CA LEU A 87 -21.71 -13.91 -16.17
C LEU A 87 -22.46 -13.92 -17.52
N ASN A 88 -22.00 -14.74 -18.48
CA ASN A 88 -22.68 -14.87 -19.76
C ASN A 88 -24.07 -15.51 -19.62
N GLU A 89 -24.21 -16.50 -18.75
CA GLU A 89 -25.51 -17.12 -18.45
C GLU A 89 -26.43 -16.15 -17.70
N ALA A 90 -25.89 -15.35 -16.77
CA ALA A 90 -26.65 -14.37 -16.00
C ALA A 90 -27.17 -13.20 -16.85
N GLY A 91 -26.52 -12.88 -17.97
CA GLY A 91 -26.92 -11.80 -18.87
C GLY A 91 -26.59 -10.40 -18.35
N ASP A 92 -27.09 -9.38 -19.04
CA ASP A 92 -26.86 -7.98 -18.70
C ASP A 92 -27.77 -7.53 -17.54
N ALA A 93 -27.19 -6.77 -16.62
CA ALA A 93 -27.93 -6.17 -15.51
C ALA A 93 -28.67 -4.90 -15.95
N ASP A 94 -29.86 -4.66 -15.39
CA ASP A 94 -30.57 -3.39 -15.55
C ASP A 94 -29.78 -2.25 -14.90
N ALA A 95 -29.80 -1.07 -15.53
CA ALA A 95 -29.08 0.12 -15.09
C ALA A 95 -29.52 0.62 -13.69
N GLY A 96 -30.70 0.23 -13.20
CA GLY A 96 -31.25 0.61 -11.90
C GLY A 96 -31.18 -0.46 -10.80
N ILE A 97 -30.71 -1.68 -11.08
CA ILE A 97 -30.98 -2.85 -10.23
C ILE A 97 -30.54 -2.70 -8.76
N ARG A 98 -29.51 -1.90 -8.48
CA ARG A 98 -29.02 -1.66 -7.10
C ARG A 98 -29.98 -0.79 -6.28
N SER A 99 -30.75 0.08 -6.93
CA SER A 99 -31.80 0.87 -6.29
C SER A 99 -33.04 0.00 -6.06
N ASP A 100 -33.41 -0.82 -7.05
CA ASP A 100 -34.62 -1.64 -6.99
C ASP A 100 -34.50 -2.77 -5.96
N VAL A 101 -33.35 -3.47 -5.91
CA VAL A 101 -33.12 -4.55 -4.92
C VAL A 101 -33.08 -4.00 -3.48
N GLY A 102 -32.70 -2.74 -3.29
CA GLY A 102 -32.66 -2.07 -1.99
C GLY A 102 -33.96 -1.38 -1.58
N ASP A 103 -34.97 -1.34 -2.46
CA ASP A 103 -36.24 -0.66 -2.18
C ASP A 103 -37.05 -1.41 -1.10
N PRO A 104 -37.57 -0.72 -0.06
CA PRO A 104 -38.37 -1.36 0.98
C PRO A 104 -39.67 -2.02 0.49
N GLY A 105 -40.18 -1.62 -0.68
CA GLY A 105 -41.34 -2.20 -1.35
C GLY A 105 -41.04 -3.46 -2.15
N THR A 106 -39.77 -3.85 -2.31
CA THR A 106 -39.39 -5.10 -2.98
C THR A 106 -39.77 -6.29 -2.11
N ASN A 107 -40.58 -7.20 -2.66
CA ASN A 107 -41.01 -8.42 -1.97
C ASN A 107 -39.82 -9.36 -1.76
N VAL A 108 -39.42 -9.58 -0.50
CA VAL A 108 -38.33 -10.51 -0.14
C VAL A 108 -38.92 -11.82 0.37
N VAL A 109 -38.36 -12.94 -0.10
CA VAL A 109 -38.69 -14.28 0.42
C VAL A 109 -37.48 -14.82 1.17
N ASP A 110 -37.67 -15.22 2.43
CA ASP A 110 -36.61 -15.88 3.21
C ASP A 110 -36.34 -17.28 2.65
N LYS A 111 -35.14 -17.48 2.11
CA LYS A 111 -34.63 -18.75 1.60
C LYS A 111 -33.53 -19.35 2.49
N GLY A 112 -33.38 -18.87 3.72
CA GLY A 112 -32.27 -19.24 4.60
C GLY A 112 -32.17 -20.74 4.90
N GLN A 113 -33.29 -21.46 4.99
CA GLN A 113 -33.27 -22.93 5.13
C GLN A 113 -32.71 -23.59 3.87
N THR A 114 -33.26 -23.26 2.70
CA THR A 114 -32.80 -23.80 1.42
C THR A 114 -31.32 -23.51 1.17
N THR A 115 -30.85 -22.30 1.50
CA THR A 115 -29.42 -21.96 1.37
C THR A 115 -28.55 -22.81 2.28
N ARG A 116 -28.97 -23.05 3.53
CA ARG A 116 -28.23 -23.93 4.46
C ARG A 116 -28.18 -25.36 3.96
N ASP A 117 -29.29 -25.87 3.45
CA ASP A 117 -29.37 -27.23 2.90
C ASP A 117 -28.44 -27.40 1.69
N ILE A 118 -28.37 -26.40 0.80
CA ILE A 118 -27.47 -26.41 -0.36
C ILE A 118 -25.99 -26.37 0.07
N ILE A 119 -25.63 -25.53 1.04
CA ILE A 119 -24.24 -25.41 1.51
C ILE A 119 -23.78 -26.71 2.22
N ALA A 120 -24.68 -27.36 2.96
CA ALA A 120 -24.38 -28.61 3.65
C ALA A 120 -24.40 -29.84 2.72
N ALA A 121 -24.90 -29.69 1.48
CA ALA A 121 -25.00 -30.79 0.55
C ALA A 121 -23.60 -31.31 0.13
N PRO A 122 -23.41 -32.64 0.03
CA PRO A 122 -22.20 -33.21 -0.56
C PRO A 122 -21.99 -32.70 -1.99
N GLN A 123 -20.72 -32.57 -2.39
CA GLN A 123 -20.37 -32.20 -3.75
C GLN A 123 -20.82 -33.29 -4.72
N GLY A 124 -21.55 -32.90 -5.76
CA GLY A 124 -22.00 -33.81 -6.79
C GLY A 124 -22.96 -33.14 -7.78
N ASP A 125 -23.17 -33.80 -8.91
CA ASP A 125 -24.16 -33.38 -9.89
C ASP A 125 -25.57 -33.56 -9.30
N GLY A 126 -26.37 -32.48 -9.30
CA GLY A 126 -27.77 -32.54 -8.92
C GLY A 126 -28.64 -33.09 -10.06
N GLN A 127 -29.92 -33.35 -9.77
CA GLN A 127 -30.88 -33.68 -10.83
C GLN A 127 -31.12 -32.51 -11.78
N ASP A 128 -31.07 -31.28 -11.25
CA ASP A 128 -31.45 -30.07 -11.98
C ASP A 128 -30.25 -29.23 -12.45
N ALA A 129 -29.03 -29.51 -11.98
CA ALA A 129 -27.84 -28.71 -12.31
C ALA A 129 -26.54 -29.51 -12.26
N ARG A 130 -25.65 -29.23 -13.22
CA ARG A 130 -24.27 -29.71 -13.29
C ARG A 130 -23.34 -28.55 -13.58
N ALA A 131 -22.17 -28.50 -12.94
CA ALA A 131 -21.15 -27.50 -13.22
C ALA A 131 -20.01 -28.16 -14.01
N ALA A 132 -19.78 -27.72 -15.24
CA ALA A 132 -18.60 -28.08 -16.01
C ALA A 132 -17.61 -26.92 -15.96
N VAL A 133 -16.33 -27.21 -15.67
CA VAL A 133 -15.27 -26.21 -15.86
C VAL A 133 -15.11 -26.02 -17.37
N PRO A 134 -15.35 -24.81 -17.91
CA PRO A 134 -15.06 -24.56 -19.32
C PRO A 134 -13.58 -24.83 -19.51
N GLN A 135 -13.25 -25.80 -20.36
CA GLN A 135 -11.86 -26.10 -20.69
C GLN A 135 -11.30 -24.82 -21.30
N ALA A 136 -10.47 -24.10 -20.54
CA ALA A 136 -9.77 -22.95 -21.05
C ALA A 136 -9.04 -23.43 -22.30
N GLY A 137 -9.42 -22.87 -23.46
CA GLY A 137 -8.73 -23.12 -24.71
C GLY A 137 -7.23 -23.04 -24.46
N ALA A 138 -6.51 -24.04 -24.96
CA ALA A 138 -5.08 -24.30 -24.77
C ALA A 138 -4.32 -23.13 -24.15
N ALA A 139 -3.70 -23.39 -22.98
CA ALA A 139 -2.71 -22.49 -22.41
C ALA A 139 -1.85 -21.91 -23.55
N PRO A 140 -1.63 -20.59 -23.62
CA PRO A 140 -0.75 -20.03 -24.63
C PRO A 140 0.56 -20.80 -24.53
N THR A 141 0.90 -21.54 -25.58
CA THR A 141 2.20 -22.19 -25.69
C THR A 141 3.22 -21.10 -25.39
N PRO A 142 4.12 -21.28 -24.40
CA PRO A 142 5.16 -20.30 -24.16
C PRO A 142 5.82 -20.02 -25.51
N ALA A 143 5.81 -18.76 -25.92
CA ALA A 143 6.45 -18.33 -27.15
C ALA A 143 7.87 -18.94 -27.18
N PRO A 144 8.33 -19.48 -28.32
CA PRO A 144 9.67 -20.04 -28.38
C PRO A 144 10.66 -18.97 -27.88
N THR A 145 11.42 -19.30 -26.84
CA THR A 145 12.56 -18.51 -26.38
C THR A 145 13.33 -18.04 -27.61
N PRO A 146 13.55 -16.73 -27.81
CA PRO A 146 14.37 -16.25 -28.91
C PRO A 146 15.71 -16.97 -28.83
N ALA A 147 16.03 -17.74 -29.86
CA ALA A 147 17.34 -18.36 -29.98
C ALA A 147 18.40 -17.25 -29.84
N PRO A 148 19.49 -17.48 -29.09
CA PRO A 148 20.55 -16.49 -29.01
C PRO A 148 21.05 -16.21 -30.44
N THR A 149 21.03 -14.93 -30.82
CA THR A 149 21.62 -14.45 -32.07
C THR A 149 23.02 -15.04 -32.20
N PRO A 150 23.35 -15.75 -33.30
CA PRO A 150 24.70 -16.27 -33.47
C PRO A 150 25.67 -15.08 -33.52
N THR A 151 26.61 -15.05 -32.59
CA THR A 151 27.77 -14.15 -32.63
C THR A 151 28.45 -14.34 -33.99
N PRO A 152 28.62 -13.28 -34.80
CA PRO A 152 29.37 -13.41 -36.05
C PRO A 152 30.81 -13.80 -35.72
N ALA A 153 31.28 -14.89 -36.34
CA ALA A 153 32.66 -15.34 -36.24
C ALA A 153 33.61 -14.22 -36.71
N PRO A 154 34.79 -14.05 -36.08
CA PRO A 154 35.76 -13.06 -36.52
C PRO A 154 36.21 -13.42 -37.95
N THR A 155 35.99 -12.48 -38.88
CA THR A 155 36.57 -12.52 -40.22
C THR A 155 38.08 -12.49 -40.07
N THR A 156 38.73 -13.61 -40.36
CA THR A 156 40.18 -13.65 -40.57
C THR A 156 40.46 -12.91 -41.88
N THR A 157 40.96 -11.69 -41.78
CA THR A 157 41.57 -10.97 -42.91
C THR A 157 42.90 -11.65 -43.25
N PRO A 158 43.12 -12.12 -44.49
CA PRO A 158 44.46 -12.46 -44.94
C PRO A 158 45.19 -11.19 -45.39
N GLN A 159 46.20 -10.81 -44.60
CA GLN A 159 47.49 -10.16 -44.93
C GLN A 159 47.94 -9.22 -43.81
#